data_AF-A0A100IQX7-F1
#
_entry.id   AF-A0A100IQX7-F1
#
_cell.length_a   1.000
_cell.length_b   1.000
_cell.length_c   1.000
_cell.angle_alpha   90.00
_cell.angle_beta   90.00
_cell.angle_gamma   90.00
#
_symmetry.space_group_name_H-M   'P 1'
#
loop_
_entity.id
_entity.type
_entity.pdbx_description
1 polymer ?
#
loop_
_entity_poly.entity_id
_entity_poly.type
_entity_poly.pdbx_seq_one_letter_code
_entity_poly.pdbx_strand_id
1 'polypeptide(L)'
;MASFQDRAQHAIAQLDKELSKYPVLNNLERQTSVPKVYVILGLVGIYFFLVFFNIAGEFLVNLAGFLIPGYYSLNALFTAGKADDTQYWVVYAFFTVVESAISAPYWFPFYYIFKFALVLWMSLPQTNGAQIVFHSFIQPVLGRFFQGGSTSANLRAQAEAAAKDQ
;
A
#
# COMPACT_ATOMS: atom_id res chain seq x y z
N MET A 1 19.05 -27.75 -12.42
CA MET A 1 17.87 -26.92 -12.14
C MET A 1 17.63 -27.02 -10.65
N ALA A 2 17.65 -25.91 -9.89
CA ALA A 2 17.32 -25.98 -8.46
C ALA A 2 15.91 -26.55 -8.32
N SER A 3 15.74 -27.56 -7.46
CA SER A 3 14.45 -28.20 -7.23
C SER A 3 13.48 -27.18 -6.61
N PHE A 4 12.18 -27.42 -6.75
CA PHE A 4 11.17 -26.57 -6.12
C PHE A 4 11.38 -26.46 -4.60
N GLN A 5 11.84 -27.55 -3.97
CA GLN A 5 12.16 -27.61 -2.56
C GLN A 5 13.32 -26.69 -2.19
N ASP A 6 14.38 -26.63 -3.02
CA ASP A 6 15.52 -25.75 -2.78
C ASP A 6 15.09 -24.28 -2.80
N ARG A 7 14.22 -23.89 -3.75
CA ARG A 7 13.68 -22.53 -3.84
C ARG A 7 12.82 -22.17 -2.63
N ALA A 8 11.98 -23.11 -2.18
CA ALA A 8 11.15 -22.92 -1.00
C ALA A 8 12.01 -22.77 0.27
N GLN A 9 13.03 -23.61 0.44
CA GLN A 9 13.97 -23.52 1.57
C GLN A 9 14.76 -22.22 1.54
N HIS A 10 15.20 -21.76 0.36
CA HIS A 10 15.86 -20.47 0.21
C HIS A 10 14.94 -19.31 0.62
N ALA A 11 13.67 -19.32 0.20
CA ALA A 11 12.71 -18.29 0.59
C ALA A 11 12.44 -18.28 2.10
N ILE A 12 12.27 -19.47 2.70
CA ILE A 12 12.11 -19.65 4.15
C ILE A 12 13.34 -19.10 4.89
N ALA A 13 14.55 -19.42 4.44
CA ALA A 13 15.79 -18.96 5.08
C ALA A 13 15.97 -17.44 4.97
N GLN A 14 15.62 -16.83 3.83
CA GLN A 14 15.62 -15.37 3.69
C GLN A 14 14.63 -14.71 4.63
N LEU A 15 13.41 -15.25 4.71
CA LEU A 15 12.39 -14.73 5.61
C LEU A 15 12.80 -14.88 7.07
N ASP A 16 13.41 -16.02 7.45
CA ASP A 16 13.93 -16.21 8.82
C ASP A 16 14.99 -15.17 9.16
N LYS A 17 15.90 -14.89 8.22
CA LYS A 17 16.97 -13.89 8.39
C LYS A 17 16.40 -12.48 8.56
N GLU A 18 15.40 -12.10 7.77
CA GLU A 18 14.73 -10.80 7.88
C GLU A 18 13.96 -10.68 9.20
N LEU A 19 13.21 -11.72 9.59
CA LEU A 19 12.48 -11.76 10.86
C LEU A 19 13.41 -11.76 12.07
N SER A 20 14.61 -12.32 11.94
CA SER A 20 15.63 -12.33 13.00
C SER A 20 16.15 -10.93 13.37
N LYS A 21 15.91 -9.92 12.52
CA LYS A 21 16.25 -8.52 12.84
C LYS A 21 15.39 -7.96 13.98
N TYR A 22 14.23 -8.59 14.25
CA TYR A 22 13.30 -8.14 15.28
C TYR A 22 13.51 -8.95 16.58
N PRO A 23 14.04 -8.34 17.66
CA PRO A 23 14.35 -9.05 18.90
C PRO A 23 13.10 -9.63 19.58
N VAL A 24 11.93 -9.03 19.37
CA VAL A 24 10.64 -9.53 19.88
C VAL A 24 10.31 -10.90 19.30
N LEU A 25 10.55 -11.11 17.99
CA LEU A 25 10.28 -12.39 17.33
C LEU A 25 11.25 -13.48 17.79
N ASN A 26 12.52 -13.13 18.01
CA ASN A 26 13.51 -14.07 18.53
C ASN A 26 13.20 -14.49 19.97
N ASN A 27 12.70 -13.57 20.80
CA ASN A 27 12.26 -13.89 22.16
C ASN A 27 11.01 -14.80 22.14
N LEU A 28 10.09 -14.58 21.21
CA LEU A 28 8.92 -15.42 21.01
C LEU A 28 9.30 -16.84 20.58
N GLU A 29 10.24 -16.97 19.64
CA GLU A 29 10.78 -18.25 19.18
C GLU A 29 11.45 -19.01 20.33
N ARG A 30 12.23 -18.33 21.16
CA ARG A 30 12.87 -18.93 22.35
C ARG A 30 11.85 -19.44 23.38
N GLN A 31 10.72 -18.75 23.55
CA GLN A 31 9.69 -19.16 24.51
C GLN A 31 8.80 -20.29 23.97
N THR A 32 8.43 -20.21 22.68
CA THR A 32 7.49 -21.16 22.07
C THR A 32 8.16 -22.39 21.47
N SER A 33 9.50 -22.35 21.27
CA SER A 33 10.27 -23.36 20.54
C SER A 33 9.79 -23.60 19.10
N VAL A 34 8.93 -22.72 18.58
CA VAL A 34 8.41 -22.78 17.20
C VAL A 34 9.18 -21.76 16.36
N PRO A 35 9.69 -22.14 15.17
CA PRO A 35 10.41 -21.19 14.31
C PRO A 35 9.49 -20.04 13.90
N LYS A 36 9.97 -18.81 14.10
CA LYS A 36 9.22 -17.57 13.83
C LYS A 36 8.66 -17.48 12.41
N VAL A 37 9.36 -18.03 11.42
CA VAL A 37 8.88 -18.05 10.03
C VAL A 37 7.55 -18.78 9.91
N TYR A 38 7.40 -19.96 10.52
CA TYR A 38 6.16 -20.73 10.42
C TYR A 38 4.99 -20.01 11.12
N VAL A 39 5.27 -19.31 12.22
CA VAL A 39 4.26 -18.48 12.90
C VAL A 39 3.78 -17.36 11.97
N ILE A 40 4.70 -16.62 11.34
CA ILE A 40 4.35 -15.54 10.41
C ILE A 40 3.63 -16.08 9.18
N LEU A 41 4.09 -17.18 8.58
CA LEU A 41 3.42 -17.83 7.45
C LEU A 41 2.01 -18.28 7.83
N GLY A 42 1.83 -18.82 9.04
CA GLY A 42 0.52 -19.19 9.58
C GLY A 42 -0.39 -17.98 9.72
N LEU A 43 0.10 -16.86 10.28
CA LEU A 43 -0.68 -15.63 10.41
C LEU A 43 -1.07 -15.04 9.05
N VAL A 44 -0.17 -15.04 8.07
CA VAL A 44 -0.45 -14.61 6.70
C VAL A 44 -1.50 -15.53 6.05
N GLY A 45 -1.39 -16.84 6.25
CA GLY A 45 -2.37 -17.82 5.76
C GLY A 45 -3.75 -17.61 6.38
N ILE A 46 -3.84 -17.40 7.69
CA ILE A 46 -5.08 -17.09 8.41
C ILE A 46 -5.67 -15.78 7.88
N TYR A 47 -4.85 -14.74 7.73
CA TYR A 47 -5.29 -13.45 7.20
C TYR A 47 -5.90 -13.61 5.80
N PHE A 48 -5.22 -14.33 4.89
CA PHE A 48 -5.72 -14.58 3.54
C PHE A 48 -7.02 -15.41 3.55
N PHE A 49 -7.09 -16.42 4.43
CA PHE A 49 -8.30 -17.22 4.62
C PHE A 49 -9.47 -16.35 5.09
N LEU A 50 -9.27 -15.46 6.08
CA LEU A 50 -10.32 -14.56 6.55
C LEU A 50 -10.82 -13.63 5.44
N VAL A 51 -9.91 -13.05 4.65
CA VAL A 51 -10.28 -12.23 3.47
C VAL A 51 -11.04 -13.07 2.43
N PHE A 52 -10.61 -14.32 2.19
CA PHE A 52 -11.24 -15.22 1.22
C PHE A 52 -12.69 -15.53 1.58
N PHE A 53 -12.95 -15.84 2.86
CA PHE A 53 -14.29 -16.11 3.39
C PHE A 53 -15.09 -14.84 3.72
N ASN A 54 -14.58 -13.65 3.35
CA ASN A 54 -15.22 -12.37 3.61
C ASN A 54 -15.40 -12.05 5.12
N ILE A 55 -14.69 -12.75 6.00
CA ILE A 55 -14.76 -12.53 7.44
C ILE A 55 -13.94 -11.28 7.76
N ALA A 56 -14.63 -10.20 8.14
CA ALA A 56 -14.01 -8.88 8.36
C ALA A 56 -13.22 -8.36 7.13
N GLY A 57 -13.60 -8.77 5.91
CA GLY A 57 -12.82 -8.50 4.70
C GLY A 57 -12.53 -7.02 4.46
N GLU A 58 -13.52 -6.14 4.64
CA GLU A 58 -13.35 -4.69 4.51
C GLU A 58 -12.25 -4.16 5.43
N PHE A 59 -12.36 -4.49 6.72
CA PHE A 59 -11.40 -4.08 7.74
C PHE A 59 -10.00 -4.60 7.44
N LEU A 60 -9.88 -5.89 7.11
CA LEU A 60 -8.59 -6.51 6.81
C LEU A 60 -7.93 -5.85 5.61
N VAL A 61 -8.64 -5.70 4.49
CA VAL A 61 -8.08 -5.09 3.27
C VAL A 61 -7.70 -3.63 3.50
N ASN A 62 -8.53 -2.87 4.21
CA ASN A 62 -8.22 -1.48 4.54
C ASN A 62 -7.01 -1.37 5.47
N LEU A 63 -6.88 -2.30 6.42
CA LEU A 63 -5.73 -2.38 7.30
C LEU A 63 -4.44 -2.64 6.51
N ALA A 64 -4.45 -3.56 5.55
CA ALA A 64 -3.28 -3.78 4.68
C ALA A 64 -2.97 -2.57 3.80
N GLY A 65 -4.01 -1.96 3.22
CA GLY A 65 -3.90 -0.75 2.41
C GLY A 65 -3.45 0.49 3.17
N PHE A 66 -3.51 0.46 4.50
CA PHE A 66 -2.95 1.48 5.37
C PHE A 66 -1.54 1.12 5.85
N LEU A 67 -1.35 -0.09 6.39
CA LEU A 67 -0.11 -0.48 7.07
C LEU A 67 1.09 -0.59 6.13
N ILE A 68 0.94 -1.20 4.95
CA ILE A 68 2.04 -1.43 4.01
C ILE A 68 2.63 -0.08 3.51
N PRO A 69 1.86 0.76 2.81
CA PRO A 69 2.34 2.06 2.34
C PRO A 69 2.61 3.01 3.51
N GLY A 70 1.89 2.92 4.63
CA GLY A 70 2.15 3.71 5.83
C GLY A 70 3.52 3.43 6.43
N TYR A 71 3.96 2.17 6.47
CA TYR A 71 5.32 1.81 6.88
C TYR A 71 6.36 2.42 5.94
N TYR A 72 6.16 2.32 4.62
CA TYR A 72 7.07 2.93 3.64
C TYR A 72 7.10 4.46 3.75
N SER A 73 5.94 5.09 3.94
CA SER A 73 5.80 6.53 4.16
C SER A 73 6.55 6.98 5.42
N LEU A 74 6.39 6.26 6.53
CA LEU A 74 7.11 6.55 7.78
C LEU A 74 8.61 6.39 7.61
N ASN A 75 9.05 5.31 6.95
CA ASN A 75 10.46 5.12 6.66
C ASN A 75 11.02 6.26 5.79
N ALA A 76 10.27 6.68 4.76
CA ALA A 76 10.60 7.81 3.90
C ALA A 76 10.63 9.17 4.62
N LEU A 77 9.95 9.33 5.76
CA LEU A 77 10.11 10.53 6.58
C LEU A 77 11.48 10.60 7.28
N PHE A 78 12.06 9.44 7.58
CA PHE A 78 13.37 9.33 8.23
C PHE A 78 14.53 9.10 7.24
N THR A 79 14.23 8.93 5.95
CA THR A 79 15.22 8.86 4.87
C THR A 79 15.03 10.04 3.93
N ALA A 80 16.08 10.62 3.34
CA ALA A 80 15.95 11.84 2.53
C ALA A 80 15.19 11.69 1.18
N GLY A 81 14.48 10.58 0.96
CA GLY A 81 13.75 10.28 -0.26
C GLY A 81 12.28 10.68 -0.15
N LYS A 82 11.83 11.63 -0.99
CA LYS A 82 10.40 11.82 -1.26
C LYS A 82 9.93 10.63 -2.11
N ALA A 83 9.31 9.64 -1.50
CA ALA A 83 8.64 8.58 -2.25
C ALA A 83 7.28 9.08 -2.75
N ASP A 84 6.79 8.50 -3.86
CA ASP A 84 5.52 8.81 -4.54
C ASP A 84 4.25 8.47 -3.74
N ASP A 85 4.34 8.52 -2.41
CA ASP A 85 3.30 8.12 -1.46
C ASP A 85 2.01 8.90 -1.69
N THR A 86 2.09 10.17 -2.12
CA THR A 86 0.91 11.00 -2.39
C THR A 86 0.03 10.41 -3.49
N GLN A 87 0.60 9.87 -4.56
CA GLN A 87 -0.20 9.30 -5.65
C GLN A 87 -0.94 8.05 -5.18
N TYR A 88 -0.29 7.21 -4.37
CA TYR A 88 -0.93 6.05 -3.74
C TYR A 88 -2.13 6.48 -2.89
N TRP A 89 -1.95 7.43 -1.98
CA TRP A 89 -3.02 7.87 -1.07
C TRP A 89 -4.21 8.47 -1.82
N VAL A 90 -3.98 9.22 -2.90
CA VAL A 90 -5.06 9.76 -3.73
C VAL A 90 -5.84 8.64 -4.42
N VAL A 91 -5.16 7.68 -5.03
CA VAL A 91 -5.82 6.56 -5.72
C VAL A 91 -6.58 5.68 -4.71
N TYR A 92 -5.97 5.38 -3.56
CA TYR A 92 -6.60 4.59 -2.50
C TYR A 92 -7.84 5.27 -1.91
N ALA A 93 -7.77 6.57 -1.63
CA ALA A 93 -8.91 7.35 -1.16
C ALA A 93 -10.03 7.38 -2.20
N PHE A 94 -9.71 7.59 -3.48
CA PHE A 94 -10.69 7.57 -4.56
C PHE A 94 -11.42 6.22 -4.64
N PHE A 95 -10.69 5.10 -4.62
CA PHE A 95 -11.30 3.76 -4.62
C PHE A 95 -12.20 3.53 -3.41
N THR A 96 -11.77 3.96 -2.22
CA THR A 96 -12.53 3.79 -0.98
C THR A 96 -13.85 4.56 -1.02
N VAL A 97 -13.83 5.80 -1.54
CA VAL A 97 -15.04 6.61 -1.70
C VAL A 97 -15.99 5.98 -2.72
N VAL A 98 -15.49 5.58 -3.89
CA VAL A 98 -16.32 4.94 -4.93
C VAL A 98 -16.96 3.66 -4.42
N GLU A 99 -16.19 2.81 -3.75
CA GLU A 99 -16.68 1.57 -3.13
C GLU A 99 -17.81 1.84 -2.13
N SER A 100 -17.64 2.85 -1.26
CA SER A 100 -18.67 3.23 -0.29
C SER A 100 -19.99 3.68 -0.95
N ALA A 101 -19.90 4.26 -2.15
CA ALA A 101 -21.08 4.75 -2.89
C ALA A 101 -21.85 3.63 -3.61
N ILE A 102 -21.17 2.57 -4.05
CA ILE A 102 -21.77 1.51 -4.89
C ILE A 102 -22.17 0.25 -4.11
N SER A 103 -21.89 0.19 -2.80
CA SER A 103 -22.11 -1.02 -1.99
C SER A 103 -21.56 -2.28 -2.70
N ALA A 104 -20.36 -2.17 -3.27
CA ALA A 104 -19.74 -3.17 -4.15
C ALA A 104 -19.76 -4.62 -3.61
N PRO A 105 -19.55 -4.87 -2.30
CA PRO A 105 -19.51 -6.23 -1.76
C PRO A 105 -20.84 -6.98 -1.90
N TYR A 106 -21.97 -6.29 -2.00
CA TYR A 106 -23.29 -6.93 -2.10
C TYR A 106 -23.58 -7.48 -3.49
N TRP A 107 -22.94 -6.95 -4.54
CA TRP A 107 -23.21 -7.31 -5.93
C TRP A 107 -22.23 -8.34 -6.48
N PHE A 108 -21.03 -8.43 -5.91
CA PHE A 108 -19.95 -9.25 -6.45
C PHE A 108 -19.37 -10.19 -5.39
N PRO A 109 -19.56 -11.52 -5.50
CA PRO A 109 -18.94 -12.47 -4.59
C PRO A 109 -17.41 -12.37 -4.70
N PHE A 110 -16.71 -12.57 -3.58
CA PHE A 110 -15.25 -12.45 -3.48
C PHE A 110 -14.67 -11.04 -3.73
N TYR A 111 -15.49 -9.98 -3.73
CA TYR A 111 -15.04 -8.60 -3.96
C TYR A 111 -13.80 -8.20 -3.13
N TYR A 112 -13.75 -8.53 -1.84
CA TYR A 112 -12.60 -8.16 -1.00
C TYR A 112 -11.31 -8.88 -1.38
N ILE A 113 -11.34 -10.05 -2.02
CA ILE A 113 -10.13 -10.69 -2.54
C ILE A 113 -9.55 -9.86 -3.70
N PHE A 114 -10.42 -9.44 -4.62
CA PHE A 114 -10.00 -8.61 -5.75
C PHE A 114 -9.51 -7.25 -5.27
N LYS A 115 -10.23 -6.63 -4.34
CA LYS A 115 -9.79 -5.39 -3.70
C LYS A 115 -8.45 -5.56 -3.01
N PHE A 116 -8.27 -6.65 -2.25
CA PHE A 116 -6.99 -6.96 -1.60
C PHE A 116 -5.85 -7.07 -2.59
N ALA A 117 -6.04 -7.81 -3.68
CA ALA A 117 -5.03 -7.96 -4.72
C ALA A 117 -4.68 -6.62 -5.38
N LEU A 118 -5.69 -5.78 -5.65
CA LEU A 118 -5.50 -4.45 -6.22
C LEU A 118 -4.73 -3.53 -5.26
N VAL A 119 -5.12 -3.48 -3.99
CA VAL A 119 -4.47 -2.69 -2.94
C VAL A 119 -3.02 -3.15 -2.73
N LEU A 120 -2.78 -4.46 -2.69
CA LEU A 120 -1.44 -5.02 -2.57
C LEU A 120 -0.57 -4.68 -3.77
N TRP A 121 -1.11 -4.80 -4.99
CA TRP A 121 -0.41 -4.44 -6.22
C TRP A 121 -0.07 -2.95 -6.28
N MET A 122 -0.95 -2.08 -5.79
CA MET A 122 -0.67 -0.64 -5.71
C MET A 122 0.33 -0.28 -4.61
N SER A 123 0.34 -1.03 -3.49
CA SER A 123 1.20 -0.77 -2.34
C SER A 123 2.65 -1.20 -2.55
N LEU A 124 2.90 -2.09 -3.53
CA LEU A 124 4.23 -2.57 -3.82
C LEU A 124 5.03 -1.52 -4.61
N PRO A 125 6.20 -1.08 -4.12
CA PRO A 125 7.01 -0.06 -4.82
C PRO A 125 7.61 -0.58 -6.13
N GLN A 126 7.73 -1.90 -6.31
CA GLN A 126 8.31 -2.50 -7.52
C GLN A 126 7.40 -2.42 -8.74
N THR A 127 6.09 -2.44 -8.53
CA THR A 127 5.09 -2.47 -9.62
C THR A 127 4.65 -1.07 -10.05
N ASN A 128 4.92 -0.04 -9.22
CA ASN A 128 4.44 1.33 -9.42
C ASN A 128 2.93 1.39 -9.75
N GLY A 129 2.14 0.47 -9.19
CA GLY A 129 0.75 0.27 -9.59
C GLY A 129 -0.12 1.50 -9.34
N ALA A 130 0.12 2.20 -8.23
CA ALA A 130 -0.54 3.46 -7.93
C ALA A 130 -0.28 4.54 -8.97
N GLN A 131 0.96 4.68 -9.46
CA GLN A 131 1.30 5.66 -10.49
C GLN A 131 0.55 5.35 -11.80
N ILE A 132 0.48 4.07 -12.19
CA ILE A 132 -0.23 3.65 -13.40
C ILE A 132 -1.70 4.06 -13.31
N VAL A 133 -2.38 3.79 -12.20
CA VAL A 133 -3.79 4.17 -12.02
C VAL A 133 -3.95 5.68 -11.96
N PHE A 134 -3.04 6.38 -11.29
CA PHE A 134 -3.07 7.82 -11.19
C PHE A 134 -3.01 8.47 -12.59
N HIS A 135 -2.02 8.13 -13.40
CA HIS A 135 -1.84 8.71 -14.72
C HIS A 135 -2.91 8.26 -15.73
N SER A 136 -3.40 7.02 -15.60
CA SER A 136 -4.37 6.45 -16.56
C SER A 136 -5.82 6.86 -16.28
N PHE A 137 -6.18 7.11 -15.02
CA PHE A 137 -7.58 7.33 -14.63
C PHE A 137 -7.77 8.65 -13.86
N ILE A 138 -7.00 8.88 -12.80
CA ILE A 138 -7.20 10.05 -11.94
C ILE A 138 -6.80 11.35 -12.65
N GLN A 139 -5.62 11.38 -13.29
CA GLN A 139 -5.12 12.54 -14.01
C GLN A 139 -6.01 12.99 -15.18
N PRO A 140 -6.53 12.12 -16.07
CA PRO A 140 -7.45 12.58 -17.11
C PRO A 140 -8.81 13.03 -16.56
N VAL A 141 -9.31 12.39 -15.49
CA VAL A 141 -10.62 12.74 -14.91
C VAL A 141 -10.55 14.05 -14.14
N LEU A 142 -9.53 14.21 -13.28
CA LEU A 142 -9.41 15.33 -12.33
C LEU A 142 -8.38 16.39 -12.74
N GLY A 143 -7.36 16.05 -13.53
CA GLY A 143 -6.26 16.96 -13.88
C GLY A 143 -6.73 18.23 -14.61
N ARG A 144 -7.80 18.14 -15.41
CA ARG A 144 -8.45 19.30 -16.04
C ARG A 144 -8.96 20.36 -15.06
N PHE A 145 -9.31 19.98 -13.83
CA PHE A 145 -9.77 20.91 -12.79
C PHE A 145 -8.61 21.60 -12.06
N PHE A 146 -7.42 21.02 -12.07
CA PHE A 146 -6.22 21.56 -11.41
C PHE A 146 -5.25 22.25 -12.39
N GLN A 147 -5.41 22.05 -13.69
CA GLN A 147 -4.63 22.74 -14.74
C GLN A 147 -5.06 24.21 -14.96
N GLY A 148 -6.22 24.61 -14.44
CA GLY A 148 -6.54 26.03 -14.27
C GLY A 148 -5.73 26.58 -13.11
N GLY A 149 -4.53 27.11 -13.39
CA GLY A 149 -3.62 27.64 -12.38
C GLY A 149 -4.37 28.49 -11.36
N SER A 150 -4.19 28.18 -10.07
CA SER A 150 -4.95 28.86 -9.03
C SER A 150 -4.75 30.36 -9.20
N THR A 151 -5.86 31.06 -9.42
CA THR A 151 -5.85 32.52 -9.63
C THR A 151 -5.05 33.20 -8.53
N SER A 152 -5.06 32.65 -7.31
CA SER A 152 -4.25 33.12 -6.18
C SER A 152 -2.74 32.88 -6.31
N ALA A 153 -2.27 31.77 -6.88
CA ALA A 153 -0.84 31.57 -7.14
C ALA A 153 -0.35 32.49 -8.27
N ASN A 154 -1.15 32.66 -9.32
CA ASN A 154 -0.84 33.59 -10.40
C ASN A 154 -0.85 35.06 -9.92
N LEU A 155 -1.81 35.45 -9.08
CA LEU A 155 -1.87 36.79 -8.48
C LEU A 155 -0.72 37.04 -7.50
N ARG A 156 -0.32 36.04 -6.70
CA ARG A 156 0.85 36.14 -5.82
C ARG A 156 2.15 36.28 -6.61
N ALA A 157 2.32 35.46 -7.66
CA ALA A 157 3.48 35.55 -8.53
C ALA A 157 3.55 36.93 -9.23
N GLN A 158 2.43 37.48 -9.67
CA GLN A 158 2.37 38.84 -10.23
C GLN A 158 2.65 39.92 -9.18
N ALA A 159 2.13 39.79 -7.96
CA ALA A 159 2.38 40.75 -6.89
C ALA A 159 3.85 40.74 -6.44
N GLU A 160 4.48 39.57 -6.33
CA GLU A 160 5.92 39.45 -6.04
C GLU A 160 6.80 39.95 -7.18
N ALA A 161 6.38 39.74 -8.44
CA ALA A 161 7.08 40.31 -9.60
C ALA A 161 6.99 41.84 -9.61
N ALA A 162 5.80 42.40 -9.36
CA ALA A 162 5.58 43.84 -9.28
C ALA A 162 6.32 44.51 -8.11
N ALA A 163 6.50 43.81 -6.99
CA ALA A 163 7.26 44.30 -5.84
C ALA A 163 8.79 44.26 -6.03
N LYS A 164 9.29 43.53 -7.03
CA LYS A 164 10.73 43.49 -7.37
C LYS A 164 11.16 44.55 -8.39
N ASP A 165 10.20 45.17 -9.07
CA ASP A 165 10.42 46.22 -10.08
C ASP A 165 10.31 47.65 -9.50
N GLN A 166 10.15 47.77 -8.18
CA GLN A 166 10.24 49.01 -7.39
C GLN A 166 11.51 49.02 -6.54
#